data_AF-A0A951SB84-F1
#
_entry.id   AF-A0A951SB84-F1
#
_cell.length_a   1.000
_cell.length_b   1.000
_cell.length_c   1.000
_cell.angle_alpha   90.00
_cell.angle_beta   90.00
_cell.angle_gamma   90.00
#
_symmetry.space_group_name_H-M   'P 1'
#
loop_
_entity.id
_entity.type
_entity.pdbx_description
1 polymer ?
#
loop_
_entity_poly.entity_id
_entity_poly.type
_entity_poly.pdbx_seq_one_letter_code
_entity_poly.pdbx_strand_id
1 'polypeptide(L)'
;KNFKEKTTLSGGVSYYLGGVYQGSSTVYTMNGNSFESKKDTSNYGAFAKREYFGVDFQFATSSILGMTNIYSEYLFGTQPGDKNSSKSPNYSVLPTSHTYIRKFNGYYVTFVQDIGNLPFSVIVKYDHYDPNTKIAKNDIGLNGTGKADIAYSTVGAGVMWRINNSLRLTAYYDNIKNETSSNLAGYNNDLADNVFTLRLQYKY
;
A
#
# COMPACT_ATOMS: atom_id res chain seq x y z
N LYS A 1 -32.75 1.76 22.30
CA LYS A 1 -32.43 2.70 21.20
C LYS A 1 -33.28 2.29 20.01
N ASN A 2 -34.15 3.16 19.48
CA ASN A 2 -34.87 2.89 18.23
C ASN A 2 -33.85 2.92 17.08
N PHE A 3 -33.63 1.78 16.43
CA PHE A 3 -32.75 1.67 15.27
C PHE A 3 -33.50 2.22 14.06
N LYS A 4 -33.19 3.45 13.65
CA LYS A 4 -33.51 3.92 12.29
C LYS A 4 -32.34 3.51 11.41
N GLU A 5 -32.62 2.66 10.43
CA GLU A 5 -31.64 2.33 9.39
C GLU A 5 -31.24 3.61 8.67
N LYS A 6 -29.95 3.90 8.68
CA LYS A 6 -29.36 5.02 7.95
C LYS A 6 -28.21 4.46 7.14
N THR A 7 -28.35 4.56 5.82
CA THR A 7 -27.35 4.10 4.86
C THR A 7 -26.73 5.31 4.17
N THR A 8 -25.41 5.31 4.03
CA THR A 8 -24.66 6.31 3.28
C THR A 8 -23.75 5.63 2.28
N LEU A 9 -23.70 6.20 1.08
CA LEU A 9 -22.84 5.76 -0.02
C LEU A 9 -22.08 6.98 -0.53
N SER A 10 -20.77 6.86 -0.67
CA SER A 10 -19.93 7.91 -1.25
C SER A 10 -18.75 7.30 -1.98
N GLY A 11 -18.11 8.10 -2.81
CA GLY A 11 -16.87 7.75 -3.50
C GLY A 11 -16.21 8.99 -4.06
N GLY A 12 -14.99 8.83 -4.53
CA GLY A 12 -14.17 9.93 -5.02
C GLY A 12 -13.16 9.47 -6.05
N VAL A 13 -12.57 10.45 -6.71
CA VAL A 13 -11.44 10.27 -7.62
C VAL A 13 -10.33 11.22 -7.21
N SER A 14 -9.08 10.80 -7.38
CA SER A 14 -7.92 11.61 -7.02
C SER A 14 -6.88 11.60 -8.14
N TYR A 15 -6.16 12.73 -8.26
CA TYR A 15 -5.02 12.88 -9.15
C TYR A 15 -3.87 13.51 -8.38
N TYR A 16 -2.70 12.91 -8.48
CA TYR A 16 -1.47 13.43 -7.91
C TYR A 16 -0.44 13.61 -9.02
N LEU A 17 0.15 14.82 -9.08
CA LEU A 17 1.30 15.12 -9.94
C LEU A 17 2.41 15.73 -9.08
N GLY A 18 3.55 15.06 -9.06
CA GLY A 18 4.73 15.49 -8.33
C GLY A 18 6.01 14.98 -8.97
N GLY A 19 7.10 15.04 -8.21
CA GLY A 19 8.41 14.62 -8.67
C GLY A 19 9.26 14.01 -7.57
N VAL A 20 10.21 13.17 -7.97
CA VAL A 20 11.23 12.58 -7.09
C VAL A 20 12.59 13.08 -7.52
N TYR A 21 13.32 13.69 -6.59
CA TYR A 21 14.68 14.18 -6.85
C TYR A 21 15.60 13.06 -7.34
N GLN A 22 16.40 13.34 -8.36
CA GLN A 22 17.32 12.40 -8.98
C GLN A 22 18.76 12.70 -8.56
N GLY A 23 19.32 11.80 -7.76
CA GLY A 23 20.70 11.83 -7.28
C GLY A 23 21.77 11.43 -8.28
N SER A 24 21.36 11.03 -9.49
CA SER A 24 22.22 10.47 -10.51
C SER A 24 21.71 10.87 -11.90
N SER A 25 22.61 10.92 -12.88
CA SER A 25 22.27 11.12 -14.29
C SER A 25 21.55 9.91 -14.92
N THR A 26 21.65 8.73 -14.30
CA THR A 26 21.15 7.48 -14.87
C THR A 26 19.76 7.14 -14.35
N VAL A 27 18.85 6.87 -15.29
CA VAL A 27 17.47 6.46 -15.03
C VAL A 27 17.23 5.11 -15.69
N TYR A 28 16.58 4.21 -14.96
CA TYR A 28 16.14 2.91 -15.42
C TYR A 28 14.63 2.92 -15.66
N THR A 29 14.22 2.50 -16.86
CA THR A 29 12.80 2.40 -17.26
C THR A 29 12.52 1.02 -17.82
N MET A 30 11.32 0.49 -17.54
CA MET A 30 10.91 -0.80 -18.10
C MET A 30 10.69 -0.70 -19.62
N ASN A 31 11.38 -1.54 -20.38
CA ASN A 31 11.09 -1.87 -21.78
C ASN A 31 10.79 -3.38 -21.86
N GLY A 32 9.54 -3.74 -22.16
CA GLY A 32 9.08 -5.12 -21.97
C GLY A 32 9.24 -5.57 -20.52
N ASN A 33 9.98 -6.65 -20.31
CA ASN A 33 10.31 -7.22 -18.99
C ASN A 33 11.75 -6.90 -18.52
N SER A 34 12.39 -5.88 -19.10
CA SER A 34 13.77 -5.50 -18.78
C SER A 34 13.87 -4.04 -18.36
N PHE A 35 14.71 -3.77 -17.36
CA PHE A 35 15.11 -2.40 -17.05
C PHE A 35 16.23 -1.95 -18.00
N GLU A 36 15.92 -0.94 -18.81
CA GLU A 36 16.90 -0.28 -19.67
C GLU A 36 17.37 1.03 -19.02
N SER A 37 18.69 1.25 -19.02
CA SER A 37 19.27 2.47 -18.48
C SER A 37 19.48 3.52 -19.55
N LYS A 38 19.05 4.76 -19.27
CA LYS A 38 19.45 5.95 -20.02
C LYS A 38 20.26 6.87 -19.12
N LYS A 39 21.48 7.21 -19.55
CA LYS A 39 22.31 8.21 -18.91
C LYS A 39 22.06 9.56 -19.58
N ASP A 40 21.61 10.53 -18.80
CA ASP A 40 21.44 11.92 -19.24
C ASP A 40 21.89 12.84 -18.12
N THR A 41 22.89 13.69 -18.38
CA THR A 41 23.44 14.59 -17.36
C THR A 41 22.40 15.61 -16.89
N SER A 42 21.37 15.91 -17.69
CA SER A 42 20.28 16.79 -17.28
C SER A 42 19.37 16.18 -16.20
N ASN A 43 19.44 14.85 -15.97
CA ASN A 43 18.68 14.22 -14.90
C ASN A 43 19.26 14.51 -13.51
N TYR A 44 20.57 14.71 -13.40
CA TYR A 44 21.19 14.97 -12.10
C TYR A 44 20.67 16.29 -11.52
N GLY A 45 20.09 16.23 -10.32
CA GLY A 45 19.46 17.39 -9.69
C GLY A 45 18.04 17.70 -10.16
N ALA A 46 17.55 17.03 -11.21
CA ALA A 46 16.19 17.17 -11.70
C ALA A 46 15.22 16.25 -10.96
N PHE A 47 13.93 16.33 -11.32
CA PHE A 47 12.87 15.54 -10.70
C PHE A 47 12.25 14.56 -11.69
N ALA A 48 12.29 13.27 -11.38
CA ALA A 48 11.58 12.23 -12.11
C ALA A 48 10.08 12.33 -11.85
N LYS A 49 9.26 12.22 -12.91
CA LYS A 49 7.80 12.34 -12.79
C LYS A 49 7.21 11.28 -11.86
N ARG A 50 6.42 11.72 -10.90
CA ARG A 50 5.62 10.90 -10.00
C ARG A 50 4.16 11.26 -10.20
N GLU A 51 3.34 10.30 -10.61
CA GLU A 51 1.98 10.59 -11.08
C GLU A 51 1.03 9.46 -10.72
N TYR A 52 -0.04 9.77 -10.00
CA TYR A 52 -1.02 8.78 -9.53
C TYR A 52 -2.44 9.16 -9.89
N PHE A 53 -3.26 8.13 -10.06
CA PHE A 53 -4.70 8.21 -10.16
C PHE A 53 -5.29 7.31 -9.09
N GLY A 54 -6.37 7.76 -8.47
CA GLY A 54 -7.07 7.01 -7.44
C GLY A 54 -8.57 7.05 -7.61
N VAL A 55 -9.24 5.99 -7.16
CA VAL A 55 -10.69 5.91 -7.01
C VAL A 55 -10.99 5.30 -5.65
N ASP A 56 -11.87 5.94 -4.87
CA ASP A 56 -12.31 5.45 -3.57
C ASP A 56 -13.82 5.23 -3.51
N PHE A 57 -14.22 4.31 -2.63
CA PHE A 57 -15.59 3.95 -2.36
C PHE A 57 -15.79 3.79 -0.86
N GLN A 58 -16.90 4.28 -0.34
CA GLN A 58 -17.26 4.22 1.07
C GLN A 58 -18.76 3.92 1.21
N PHE A 59 -19.06 2.97 2.07
CA PHE A 59 -20.40 2.54 2.44
C PHE A 59 -20.49 2.47 3.96
N ALA A 60 -21.56 3.01 4.53
CA ALA A 60 -21.87 2.82 5.94
C ALA A 60 -23.36 2.59 6.13
N THR A 61 -23.71 1.67 7.04
CA THR A 61 -25.10 1.44 7.43
C THR A 61 -25.21 1.10 8.91
N SER A 62 -26.29 1.57 9.55
CA SER A 62 -26.61 1.26 10.94
C SER A 62 -27.77 0.27 11.00
N SER A 63 -27.58 -0.84 11.72
CA SER A 63 -28.59 -1.87 11.96
C SER A 63 -28.58 -2.32 13.43
N ILE A 64 -29.42 -3.30 13.77
CA ILE A 64 -29.40 -3.96 15.10
C ILE A 64 -28.06 -4.63 15.41
N LEU A 65 -27.29 -4.98 14.38
CA LEU A 65 -25.96 -5.57 14.52
C LEU A 65 -24.89 -4.52 14.84
N GLY A 66 -25.22 -3.23 14.86
CA GLY A 66 -24.28 -2.13 15.04
C GLY A 66 -24.04 -1.36 13.73
N MET A 67 -23.05 -0.46 13.72
CA MET A 67 -22.60 0.22 12.52
C MET A 67 -21.69 -0.69 11.69
N THR A 68 -22.02 -0.86 10.43
CA THR A 68 -21.19 -1.49 9.39
C THR A 68 -20.56 -0.40 8.55
N ASN A 69 -19.25 -0.45 8.35
CA ASN A 69 -18.52 0.39 7.41
C ASN A 69 -17.71 -0.48 6.45
N ILE A 70 -17.79 -0.18 5.16
CA ILE A 70 -16.92 -0.71 4.13
C ILE A 70 -16.28 0.47 3.43
N TYR A 71 -14.96 0.49 3.31
CA TYR A 71 -14.27 1.50 2.53
C TYR A 71 -13.09 0.89 1.80
N SER A 72 -12.86 1.35 0.58
CA SER A 72 -11.86 0.81 -0.33
C SER A 72 -11.28 1.90 -1.20
N GLU A 73 -10.03 1.71 -1.62
CA GLU A 73 -9.34 2.59 -2.56
C GLU A 73 -8.55 1.75 -3.54
N TYR A 74 -8.48 2.18 -4.80
CA TYR A 74 -7.55 1.68 -5.81
C TYR A 74 -6.69 2.85 -6.29
N LEU A 75 -5.38 2.66 -6.28
CA LEU A 75 -4.38 3.62 -6.75
C LEU A 75 -3.50 2.98 -7.82
N PHE A 76 -3.15 3.73 -8.84
CA PHE A 76 -2.20 3.29 -9.86
C PHE A 76 -1.46 4.47 -10.46
N GLY A 77 -0.30 4.20 -11.06
CA GLY A 77 0.45 5.27 -11.73
C GLY A 77 1.93 4.99 -11.86
N THR A 78 2.73 6.04 -11.79
CA THR A 78 4.19 6.00 -11.87
C THR A 78 4.84 6.38 -10.55
N GLN A 79 5.65 5.47 -10.02
CA GLN A 79 6.46 5.64 -8.82
C GLN A 79 7.95 5.58 -9.19
N PRO A 80 8.68 6.69 -9.12
CA PRO A 80 10.13 6.67 -9.08
C PRO A 80 10.62 6.15 -7.73
N GLY A 81 11.64 5.30 -7.74
CA GLY A 81 12.33 4.83 -6.55
C GLY A 81 13.78 4.53 -6.88
N ASP A 82 14.41 3.68 -6.08
CA ASP A 82 15.74 3.15 -6.36
C ASP A 82 15.66 1.66 -6.73
N LYS A 83 16.82 1.02 -6.92
CA LYS A 83 16.90 -0.41 -7.27
C LYS A 83 16.27 -1.31 -6.21
N ASN A 84 16.34 -0.90 -4.94
CA ASN A 84 16.05 -1.70 -3.76
C ASN A 84 14.74 -1.31 -3.06
N SER A 85 14.10 -0.21 -3.46
CA SER A 85 12.85 0.25 -2.89
C SER A 85 11.96 0.98 -3.90
N SER A 86 10.66 0.70 -3.83
CA SER A 86 9.59 1.46 -4.46
C SER A 86 8.94 2.47 -3.49
N LYS A 87 9.44 2.58 -2.26
CA LYS A 87 8.91 3.50 -1.26
C LYS A 87 9.03 4.95 -1.75
N SER A 88 8.03 5.76 -1.41
CA SER A 88 8.12 7.20 -1.56
C SER A 88 9.38 7.75 -0.87
N PRO A 89 10.17 8.60 -1.55
CA PRO A 89 11.35 9.24 -0.98
C PRO A 89 11.04 9.91 0.36
N ASN A 90 11.81 9.57 1.39
CA ASN A 90 11.77 10.24 2.70
C ASN A 90 13.20 10.51 3.22
N TYR A 91 14.10 10.87 2.32
CA TYR A 91 15.52 10.98 2.61
C TYR A 91 15.85 12.26 3.39
N SER A 92 16.71 12.13 4.41
CA SER A 92 17.33 13.27 5.11
C SER A 92 18.60 13.78 4.41
N VAL A 93 19.09 13.02 3.42
CA VAL A 93 20.28 13.30 2.61
C VAL A 93 19.93 13.07 1.15
N LEU A 94 20.52 13.84 0.23
CA LEU A 94 20.27 13.63 -1.20
C LEU A 94 20.70 12.21 -1.61
N PRO A 95 19.85 11.48 -2.37
CA PRO A 95 20.20 10.15 -2.84
C PRO A 95 21.42 10.24 -3.76
N THR A 96 22.20 9.15 -3.80
CA THR A 96 23.30 8.97 -4.77
C THR A 96 23.01 7.81 -5.74
N SER A 97 21.92 7.08 -5.50
CA SER A 97 21.48 5.95 -6.30
C SER A 97 20.87 6.37 -7.64
N HIS A 98 20.90 5.45 -8.61
CA HIS A 98 20.17 5.60 -9.85
C HIS A 98 18.66 5.54 -9.60
N THR A 99 17.91 6.28 -10.42
CA THR A 99 16.45 6.32 -10.32
C THR A 99 15.84 5.20 -11.14
N TYR A 100 14.90 4.46 -10.56
CA TYR A 100 14.13 3.39 -11.22
C TYR A 100 12.68 3.83 -11.33
N ILE A 101 12.14 3.85 -12.54
CA ILE A 101 10.77 4.26 -12.83
C ILE A 101 9.90 3.02 -12.97
N ARG A 102 8.91 2.88 -12.08
CA ARG A 102 7.97 1.76 -12.10
C ARG A 102 6.55 2.20 -12.34
N LYS A 103 5.77 1.36 -13.01
CA LYS A 103 4.31 1.45 -13.02
C LYS A 103 3.79 0.61 -11.88
N PHE A 104 3.10 1.20 -10.93
CA PHE A 104 2.56 0.47 -9.77
C PHE A 104 1.05 0.47 -9.81
N ASN A 105 0.46 -0.45 -9.06
CA ASN A 105 -0.90 -0.34 -8.58
C ASN A 105 -1.00 -0.82 -7.13
N GLY A 106 -2.10 -0.50 -6.48
CA GLY A 106 -2.45 -1.07 -5.20
C GLY A 106 -3.90 -0.80 -4.87
N TYR A 107 -4.47 -1.63 -4.01
CA TYR A 107 -5.80 -1.40 -3.48
C TYR A 107 -5.91 -1.92 -2.07
N TYR A 108 -6.95 -1.45 -1.39
CA TYR A 108 -7.42 -2.11 -0.18
C TYR A 108 -8.93 -2.06 -0.08
N VAL A 109 -9.48 -2.97 0.71
CA VAL A 109 -10.84 -2.92 1.22
C VAL A 109 -10.78 -3.17 2.72
N THR A 110 -11.48 -2.34 3.49
CA THR A 110 -11.61 -2.50 4.93
C THR A 110 -13.09 -2.62 5.29
N PHE A 111 -13.39 -3.61 6.12
CA PHE A 111 -14.67 -3.84 6.75
C PHE A 111 -14.55 -3.59 8.25
N VAL A 112 -15.44 -2.78 8.80
CA VAL A 112 -15.55 -2.52 10.24
C VAL A 112 -16.99 -2.75 10.67
N GLN A 113 -17.17 -3.61 11.67
CA GLN A 113 -18.47 -3.93 12.24
C GLN A 113 -18.46 -3.69 13.74
N ASP A 114 -19.25 -2.74 14.21
CA ASP A 114 -19.58 -2.67 15.65
C ASP A 114 -20.41 -3.89 16.04
N ILE A 115 -20.32 -4.37 17.29
CA ILE A 115 -21.08 -5.54 17.74
C ILE A 115 -22.30 -5.09 18.54
N GLY A 116 -23.40 -4.82 17.86
CA GLY A 116 -24.68 -4.42 18.46
C GLY A 116 -24.51 -3.21 19.40
N ASN A 117 -24.76 -3.42 20.69
CA ASN A 117 -24.57 -2.41 21.74
C ASN A 117 -23.28 -2.61 22.55
N LEU A 118 -22.48 -3.63 22.25
CA LEU A 118 -21.23 -3.89 22.95
C LEU A 118 -20.16 -2.87 22.53
N PRO A 119 -19.20 -2.53 23.41
CA PRO A 119 -18.13 -1.59 23.10
C PRO A 119 -17.05 -2.17 22.18
N PHE A 120 -17.37 -3.18 21.36
CA PHE A 120 -16.43 -3.87 20.49
C PHE A 120 -16.71 -3.61 19.00
N SER A 121 -15.65 -3.56 18.20
CA SER A 121 -15.74 -3.74 16.74
C SER A 121 -14.80 -4.83 16.26
N VAL A 122 -15.22 -5.52 15.21
CA VAL A 122 -14.35 -6.33 14.37
C VAL A 122 -13.86 -5.47 13.21
N ILE A 123 -12.58 -5.62 12.86
CA ILE A 123 -11.94 -4.97 11.73
C ILE A 123 -11.32 -6.06 10.87
N VAL A 124 -11.61 -6.05 9.57
CA VAL A 124 -10.96 -6.90 8.58
C VAL A 124 -10.50 -6.01 7.45
N LYS A 125 -9.24 -6.14 7.05
CA LYS A 125 -8.67 -5.43 5.91
C LYS A 125 -8.01 -6.41 4.97
N TYR A 126 -8.26 -6.24 3.68
CA TYR A 126 -7.44 -6.84 2.64
C TYR A 126 -6.76 -5.71 1.87
N ASP A 127 -5.45 -5.79 1.71
CA ASP A 127 -4.71 -4.89 0.83
C ASP A 127 -3.73 -5.63 -0.07
N HIS A 128 -3.44 -5.03 -1.22
CA HIS A 128 -2.52 -5.52 -2.22
C HIS A 128 -1.74 -4.35 -2.79
N TYR A 129 -0.44 -4.55 -3.01
CA TYR A 129 0.43 -3.58 -3.64
C TYR A 129 1.36 -4.29 -4.62
N ASP A 130 1.29 -3.88 -5.88
CA ASP A 130 2.20 -4.28 -6.94
C ASP A 130 3.07 -3.06 -7.31
N PRO A 131 4.36 -3.05 -6.91
CA PRO A 131 5.25 -1.94 -7.22
C PRO A 131 5.65 -1.86 -8.70
N ASN A 132 5.50 -2.94 -9.50
CA ASN A 132 5.92 -3.00 -10.90
C ASN A 132 5.01 -3.90 -11.75
N THR A 133 3.90 -3.34 -12.23
CA THR A 133 2.87 -4.03 -13.04
C THR A 133 3.32 -4.51 -14.42
N LYS A 134 4.61 -4.35 -14.76
CA LYS A 134 5.20 -4.80 -16.03
C LYS A 134 5.84 -6.18 -15.97
N ILE A 135 6.05 -6.71 -14.77
CA ILE A 135 6.70 -7.99 -14.52
C ILE A 135 6.00 -8.71 -13.37
N ALA A 136 6.13 -10.03 -13.32
CA ALA A 136 5.58 -10.84 -12.25
C ALA A 136 6.38 -12.15 -12.12
N LYS A 137 6.25 -12.80 -10.97
CA LYS A 137 6.76 -14.14 -10.69
C LYS A 137 8.23 -14.28 -11.08
N ASN A 138 8.55 -15.28 -11.89
CA ASN A 138 9.91 -15.61 -12.29
C ASN A 138 10.55 -14.60 -13.26
N ASP A 139 9.82 -13.60 -13.75
CA ASP A 139 10.48 -12.47 -14.43
C ASP A 139 11.25 -11.58 -13.42
N ILE A 140 10.87 -11.64 -12.14
CA ILE A 140 11.50 -10.89 -11.07
C ILE A 140 12.83 -11.55 -10.66
N GLY A 141 13.90 -10.77 -10.57
CA GLY A 141 15.27 -11.25 -10.39
C GLY A 141 16.04 -11.41 -11.71
N LEU A 142 15.36 -11.24 -12.85
CA LEU A 142 15.98 -11.17 -14.18
C LEU A 142 16.03 -9.73 -14.68
N ASN A 143 16.88 -9.47 -15.68
CA ASN A 143 16.89 -8.22 -16.46
C ASN A 143 16.91 -6.91 -15.64
N GLY A 144 17.64 -6.92 -14.51
CA GLY A 144 17.82 -5.75 -13.66
C GLY A 144 16.70 -5.50 -12.63
N THR A 145 15.68 -6.37 -12.58
CA THR A 145 14.61 -6.35 -11.56
C THR A 145 15.10 -6.97 -10.24
N GLY A 146 14.36 -6.76 -9.15
CA GLY A 146 14.70 -7.35 -7.86
C GLY A 146 13.63 -7.16 -6.80
N LYS A 147 14.04 -7.15 -5.52
CA LYS A 147 13.11 -7.09 -4.38
C LYS A 147 12.15 -5.89 -4.36
N ALA A 148 12.52 -4.80 -5.01
CA ALA A 148 11.69 -3.59 -5.11
C ALA A 148 10.50 -3.77 -6.06
N ASP A 149 10.49 -4.86 -6.83
CA ASP A 149 9.49 -5.20 -7.82
C ASP A 149 8.54 -6.33 -7.35
N ILE A 150 8.74 -6.86 -6.14
CA ILE A 150 7.89 -7.92 -5.57
C ILE A 150 6.57 -7.34 -5.09
N ALA A 151 5.47 -7.85 -5.64
CA ALA A 151 4.13 -7.55 -5.14
C ALA A 151 3.87 -8.27 -3.80
N TYR A 152 2.99 -7.71 -2.98
CA TYR A 152 2.54 -8.35 -1.75
C TYR A 152 1.07 -8.04 -1.46
N SER A 153 0.47 -8.89 -0.64
CA SER A 153 -0.89 -8.70 -0.15
C SER A 153 -0.98 -9.03 1.33
N THR A 154 -1.89 -8.37 2.03
CA THR A 154 -2.08 -8.56 3.46
C THR A 154 -3.55 -8.79 3.76
N VAL A 155 -3.85 -9.86 4.51
CA VAL A 155 -5.14 -10.05 5.16
C VAL A 155 -4.94 -9.76 6.64
N GLY A 156 -5.47 -8.62 7.08
CA GLY A 156 -5.47 -8.18 8.46
C GLY A 156 -6.82 -8.43 9.13
N ALA A 157 -6.81 -8.88 10.37
CA ALA A 157 -8.02 -9.01 11.18
C ALA A 157 -7.75 -8.63 12.64
N GLY A 158 -8.73 -8.01 13.29
CA GLY A 158 -8.60 -7.64 14.68
C GLY A 158 -9.88 -7.17 15.35
N VAL A 159 -9.74 -6.87 16.63
CA VAL A 159 -10.83 -6.42 17.50
C VAL A 159 -10.43 -5.11 18.17
N MET A 160 -11.34 -4.15 18.16
CA MET A 160 -11.21 -2.87 18.86
C MET A 160 -12.19 -2.82 20.03
N TRP A 161 -11.68 -2.58 21.23
CA TRP A 161 -12.46 -2.26 22.43
C TRP A 161 -12.47 -0.75 22.67
N ARG A 162 -13.65 -0.13 22.58
CA ARG A 162 -13.91 1.25 22.98
C ARG A 162 -14.17 1.31 24.47
N ILE A 163 -13.10 1.34 25.26
CA ILE A 163 -13.12 1.35 26.73
C ILE A 163 -14.01 2.50 27.24
N ASN A 164 -13.83 3.69 26.69
CA ASN A 164 -14.68 4.86 26.92
C ASN A 164 -14.51 5.87 25.75
N ASN A 165 -15.04 7.09 25.91
CA ASN A 165 -14.97 8.12 24.87
C ASN A 165 -13.54 8.57 24.52
N SER A 166 -12.59 8.38 25.43
CA SER A 166 -11.19 8.81 25.31
C SER A 166 -10.21 7.67 25.10
N LEU A 167 -10.56 6.43 25.48
CA LEU A 167 -9.67 5.27 25.45
C LEU A 167 -10.17 4.16 24.52
N ARG A 168 -9.25 3.64 23.69
CA ARG A 168 -9.50 2.49 22.82
C ARG A 168 -8.32 1.53 22.86
N LEU A 169 -8.58 0.23 22.94
CA LEU A 169 -7.58 -0.83 22.80
C LEU A 169 -7.85 -1.61 21.52
N THR A 170 -6.84 -1.85 20.69
CA THR A 170 -6.98 -2.64 19.46
C THR A 170 -5.94 -3.76 19.45
N ALA A 171 -6.39 -5.00 19.28
CA ALA A 171 -5.54 -6.14 18.96
C ALA A 171 -5.76 -6.49 17.48
N TYR A 172 -4.69 -6.61 16.71
CA TYR A 172 -4.74 -6.76 15.26
C TYR A 172 -3.62 -7.69 14.78
N TYR A 173 -3.91 -8.55 13.82
CA TYR A 173 -2.95 -9.46 13.22
C TYR A 173 -2.95 -9.29 11.70
N ASP A 174 -1.77 -9.09 11.13
CA ASP A 174 -1.52 -8.98 9.70
C ASP A 174 -0.87 -10.28 9.19
N ASN A 175 -1.58 -10.99 8.32
CA ASN A 175 -1.04 -12.10 7.53
C ASN A 175 -0.57 -11.54 6.19
N ILE A 176 0.74 -11.39 6.03
CA ILE A 176 1.41 -10.82 4.86
C ILE A 176 1.85 -11.96 3.96
N LYS A 177 1.64 -11.77 2.65
CA LYS A 177 2.09 -12.69 1.61
C LYS A 177 2.78 -11.95 0.48
N ASN A 178 4.01 -12.32 0.16
CA ASN A 178 4.70 -11.81 -1.01
C ASN A 178 4.55 -12.72 -2.23
N GLU A 179 4.65 -12.13 -3.41
CA GLU A 179 4.88 -12.88 -4.64
C GLU A 179 6.22 -13.63 -4.56
N THR A 180 6.27 -14.83 -5.14
CA THR A 180 7.48 -15.65 -5.18
C THR A 180 8.13 -15.65 -6.55
N SER A 181 9.46 -15.75 -6.56
CA SER A 181 10.27 -15.90 -7.77
C SER A 181 11.41 -16.88 -7.52
N SER A 182 11.57 -17.85 -8.42
CA SER A 182 12.72 -18.77 -8.42
C SER A 182 14.04 -18.08 -8.79
N ASN A 183 13.97 -16.89 -9.37
CA ASN A 183 15.12 -16.15 -9.90
C ASN A 183 15.59 -15.05 -8.93
N LEU A 184 14.94 -14.90 -7.77
CA LEU A 184 15.29 -13.89 -6.77
C LEU A 184 15.57 -14.55 -5.42
N ALA A 185 16.86 -14.57 -5.04
CA ALA A 185 17.28 -15.08 -3.75
C ALA A 185 16.56 -14.36 -2.60
N GLY A 186 16.04 -15.15 -1.65
CA GLY A 186 15.23 -14.66 -0.53
C GLY A 186 13.74 -14.56 -0.80
N TYR A 187 13.29 -14.73 -2.06
CA TYR A 187 11.88 -14.65 -2.46
C TYR A 187 11.40 -15.93 -3.18
N ASN A 188 12.12 -17.04 -3.03
CA ASN A 188 11.68 -18.35 -3.54
C ASN A 188 10.41 -18.86 -2.83
N ASN A 189 10.17 -18.37 -1.62
CA ASN A 189 9.03 -18.68 -0.79
C ASN A 189 8.46 -17.38 -0.20
N ASP A 190 7.29 -17.50 0.39
CA ASP A 190 6.70 -16.46 1.22
C ASP A 190 7.58 -16.16 2.44
N LEU A 191 7.72 -14.89 2.77
CA LEU A 191 8.50 -14.40 3.91
C LEU A 191 7.73 -14.63 5.21
N ALA A 192 8.45 -14.98 6.26
CA ALA A 192 7.87 -15.12 7.60
C ALA A 192 7.85 -13.76 8.32
N ASP A 193 7.05 -12.81 7.81
CA ASP A 193 7.05 -11.40 8.24
C ASP A 193 5.69 -10.89 8.77
N ASN A 194 4.77 -11.81 9.10
CA ASN A 194 3.49 -11.50 9.76
C ASN A 194 3.66 -10.67 11.04
N VAL A 195 2.71 -9.76 11.30
CA VAL A 195 2.80 -8.79 12.41
C VAL A 195 1.60 -8.92 13.34
N PHE A 196 1.86 -8.97 14.64
CA PHE A 196 0.85 -8.73 15.66
C PHE A 196 1.00 -7.32 16.24
N THR A 197 -0.09 -6.58 16.32
CA THR A 197 -0.15 -5.24 16.90
C THR A 197 -1.15 -5.20 18.06
N LEU A 198 -0.69 -4.73 19.21
CA LEU A 198 -1.55 -4.32 20.32
C LEU A 198 -1.37 -2.81 20.55
N ARG A 199 -2.45 -2.03 20.43
CA ARG A 199 -2.42 -0.57 20.54
C ARG A 199 -3.44 -0.07 21.55
N LEU A 200 -2.97 0.62 22.59
CA LEU A 200 -3.79 1.48 23.43
C LEU A 200 -3.70 2.92 22.90
N GLN A 201 -4.84 3.53 22.60
CA GLN A 201 -4.94 4.90 22.12
C GLN A 201 -5.73 5.74 23.12
N TYR A 202 -5.14 6.87 23.53
CA TYR A 202 -5.80 7.93 24.29
C TYR A 202 -6.06 9.15 23.39
N LYS A 203 -7.26 9.71 23.46
CA LYS A 203 -7.67 10.95 22.81
C LYS A 203 -8.15 11.95 23.87
N TYR A 204 -7.51 13.11 23.90
CA TYR A 204 -7.87 14.28 24.72
C TYR A 204 -8.78 15.24 23.94
#